data_AF-A0A534MI69-F1
#
_entry.id   AF-A0A534MI69-F1
#
_cell.length_a   1.000
_cell.length_b   1.000
_cell.length_c   1.000
_cell.angle_alpha   90.00
_cell.angle_beta   90.00
_cell.angle_gamma   90.00
#
_symmetry.space_group_name_H-M   'P 1'
#
loop_
_entity.id
_entity.type
_entity.pdbx_description
1 polymer ?
#
loop_
_entity_poly.entity_id
_entity_poly.type
_entity_poly.pdbx_seq_one_letter_code
_entity_poly.pdbx_strand_id
1 'polypeptide(L)'
;MASPKPARVRSIRRTLALAAVLGVGSGYVIFYGVFPVSGVPASGEGSVPLMLALLGVTSILVGLATENLSEMIFEIFIGLLLSGAVATAIALSPMLIGVVFVSPDSVPAFLF
;
A
#
# COMPACT_ATOMS: atom_id res chain seq x y z
N MET A 1 -22.03 -21.11 -20.70
CA MET A 1 -21.29 -20.08 -19.93
C MET A 1 -22.04 -18.77 -20.07
N ALA A 2 -22.68 -18.27 -19.00
CA ALA A 2 -23.41 -17.00 -19.06
C ALA A 2 -22.42 -15.83 -18.94
N SER A 3 -22.34 -14.98 -19.98
CA SER A 3 -21.53 -13.76 -19.92
C SER A 3 -22.04 -12.83 -18.82
N PRO A 4 -21.18 -12.26 -17.96
CA PRO A 4 -21.63 -11.34 -16.94
C PRO A 4 -22.26 -10.09 -17.59
N LYS A 5 -23.46 -9.72 -17.12
CA LYS A 5 -24.17 -8.51 -17.58
C LYS A 5 -23.28 -7.27 -17.40
N PRO A 6 -23.28 -6.29 -18.33
CA PRO A 6 -22.36 -5.15 -18.33
C PRO A 6 -22.39 -4.31 -17.04
N ALA A 7 -23.56 -4.20 -16.41
CA ALA A 7 -23.71 -3.52 -15.11
C ALA A 7 -22.93 -4.20 -13.97
N ARG A 8 -22.88 -5.54 -13.96
CA ARG A 8 -22.16 -6.31 -12.94
C ARG A 8 -20.65 -6.15 -13.08
N VAL A 9 -20.15 -6.12 -14.32
CA VAL A 9 -18.72 -5.88 -14.61
C VAL A 9 -18.29 -4.48 -14.18
N ARG A 10 -19.13 -3.48 -14.41
CA ARG A 10 -18.87 -2.09 -13.98
C ARG A 10 -18.78 -1.97 -12.46
N SER A 11 -19.72 -2.58 -11.73
CA SER A 11 -19.71 -2.60 -10.26
C SER A 11 -18.44 -3.24 -9.71
N ILE A 12 -18.06 -4.44 -10.19
CA ILE A 12 -16.83 -5.13 -9.74
C ILE A 12 -15.58 -4.29 -10.00
N ARG A 13 -15.47 -3.66 -11.17
CA ARG A 13 -14.33 -2.79 -11.49
C ARG A 13 -14.25 -1.59 -10.56
N ARG A 14 -15.38 -0.99 -10.19
CA ARG A 14 -15.41 0.11 -9.23
C ARG A 14 -14.91 -0.34 -7.86
N THR A 15 -15.46 -1.44 -7.34
CA THR A 15 -15.06 -2.02 -6.04
C THR A 15 -13.57 -2.31 -6.01
N LEU A 16 -13.01 -2.91 -7.07
CA LEU A 16 -11.58 -3.18 -7.17
C LEU A 16 -10.74 -1.89 -7.22
N ALA A 17 -11.21 -0.85 -7.93
CA ALA A 17 -10.52 0.42 -7.99
C ALA A 17 -10.48 1.12 -6.62
N LEU A 18 -11.60 1.13 -5.89
CA LEU A 18 -11.68 1.70 -4.55
C LEU A 18 -10.84 0.91 -3.54
N ALA A 19 -10.88 -0.41 -3.61
CA ALA A 19 -10.01 -1.28 -2.83
C ALA A 19 -8.52 -1.02 -3.13
N ALA A 20 -8.16 -0.78 -4.38
CA ALA A 20 -6.79 -0.44 -4.75
C ALA A 20 -6.35 0.91 -4.18
N VAL A 21 -7.22 1.93 -4.19
CA VAL A 21 -6.93 3.23 -3.56
C VAL A 21 -6.67 3.06 -2.06
N LEU A 22 -7.55 2.32 -1.36
CA LEU A 22 -7.35 2.00 0.06
C LEU A 22 -6.05 1.22 0.29
N GLY A 23 -5.82 0.19 -0.52
CA GLY A 23 -4.66 -0.70 -0.38
C GLY A 23 -3.34 0.01 -0.62
N VAL A 24 -3.26 0.90 -1.62
CA VAL A 24 -2.04 1.69 -1.88
C VAL A 24 -1.77 2.66 -0.74
N GLY A 25 -2.79 3.42 -0.29
CA GLY A 25 -2.63 4.39 0.79
C GLY A 25 -2.23 3.73 2.12
N SER A 26 -2.93 2.67 2.51
CA SER A 26 -2.61 1.92 3.72
C SER A 26 -1.31 1.11 3.60
N GLY A 27 -0.97 0.60 2.41
CA GLY A 27 0.28 -0.13 2.17
C GLY A 27 1.52 0.75 2.39
N TYR A 28 1.47 2.01 1.96
CA TYR A 28 2.51 3.00 2.27
C TYR A 28 2.67 3.20 3.78
N VAL A 29 1.56 3.33 4.50
CA VAL A 29 1.55 3.55 5.95
C VAL A 29 2.07 2.33 6.71
N ILE A 30 1.68 1.13 6.29
CA ILE A 30 2.20 -0.14 6.84
C ILE A 30 3.70 -0.22 6.61
N PHE A 31 4.18 0.11 5.41
CA PHE A 31 5.61 0.10 5.12
C PHE A 31 6.36 1.01 6.08
N TYR A 32 6.06 2.31 6.10
CA TYR A 32 6.81 3.26 6.95
C TYR A 32 6.53 3.12 8.45
N GLY A 33 5.39 2.57 8.85
CA GLY A 33 5.04 2.37 10.26
C GLY A 33 5.57 1.07 10.87
N VAL A 34 5.76 0.01 10.07
CA VAL A 34 6.08 -1.34 10.56
C VAL A 34 7.47 -1.82 10.10
N PHE A 35 7.84 -1.59 8.84
CA PHE A 35 9.06 -2.19 8.26
C PHE A 35 10.39 -1.59 8.72
N PRO A 36 10.51 -0.27 9.01
CA PRO A 36 11.72 0.27 9.64
C PRO A 36 12.03 -0.37 11.00
N VAL A 37 11.01 -0.86 11.72
CA VAL A 37 11.17 -1.58 12.99
C VAL A 37 11.67 -3.01 12.78
N SER A 38 11.49 -3.59 11.57
CA SER A 38 11.87 -4.97 11.25
C SER A 38 13.20 -5.10 10.48
N GLY A 39 14.01 -4.03 10.41
CA GLY A 39 15.35 -4.07 9.81
C GLY A 39 15.39 -3.95 8.29
N VAL A 40 14.27 -3.59 7.65
CA VAL A 40 14.26 -3.24 6.22
C VAL A 40 14.67 -1.78 6.05
N PRO A 41 15.75 -1.48 5.28
CA PRO A 41 16.21 -0.10 5.10
C PRO A 41 15.17 0.70 4.30
N ALA A 42 14.49 1.61 4.98
CA ALA A 42 13.69 2.65 4.35
C ALA A 42 14.58 3.88 4.14
N SER A 43 14.84 4.26 2.89
CA SER A 43 15.55 5.51 2.59
C SER A 43 14.63 6.70 2.90
N GLY A 44 14.73 7.24 4.11
CA GLY A 44 13.95 8.36 4.61
C GLY A 44 12.93 7.97 5.70
N GLU A 45 12.83 8.77 6.76
CA GLU A 45 11.82 8.60 7.80
C GLU A 45 10.43 8.92 7.24
N GLY A 46 9.47 8.01 7.42
CA GLY A 46 8.10 8.25 7.03
C GLY A 46 7.48 9.34 7.92
N SER A 47 7.03 10.44 7.32
CA SER A 47 6.45 11.54 8.11
C SER A 47 5.04 11.17 8.61
N VAL A 48 4.87 11.19 9.94
CA VAL A 48 3.58 10.91 10.60
C VAL A 48 2.43 11.76 10.04
N PRO A 49 2.59 13.07 9.81
CA PRO A 49 1.53 13.88 9.20
C PRO A 49 1.12 13.39 7.81
N LEU A 50 2.07 12.92 6.99
CA LEU A 50 1.78 12.40 5.66
C LEU A 50 1.08 11.05 5.72
N MET A 51 1.47 10.18 6.66
CA MET A 51 0.78 8.90 6.89
C MET A 51 -0.69 9.13 7.29
N LEU A 52 -0.94 10.04 8.23
CA LEU A 52 -2.30 10.41 8.63
C LEU A 52 -3.08 11.08 7.50
N ALA A 53 -2.44 11.96 6.73
CA ALA A 53 -3.06 12.59 5.56
C ALA A 53 -3.44 11.56 4.49
N LEU A 54 -2.55 10.60 4.19
CA LEU A 54 -2.85 9.51 3.26
C LEU A 54 -4.05 8.69 3.72
N LEU A 55 -4.03 8.21 4.96
CA LEU A 55 -5.15 7.44 5.52
C LEU A 55 -6.45 8.23 5.46
N GLY A 56 -6.42 9.50 5.89
CA GLY A 56 -7.59 10.38 5.88
C GLY A 56 -8.13 10.58 4.48
N VAL A 57 -7.28 11.00 3.53
CA VAL A 57 -7.66 11.27 2.15
C VAL A 57 -8.20 10.02 1.46
N THR A 58 -7.51 8.87 1.55
CA THR A 58 -7.98 7.65 0.91
C THR A 58 -9.29 7.15 1.51
N SER A 59 -9.44 7.24 2.84
CA SER A 59 -10.66 6.82 3.52
C SER A 59 -11.85 7.72 3.17
N ILE A 60 -11.64 9.04 3.08
CA ILE A 60 -12.67 10.00 2.66
C ILE A 60 -13.07 9.75 1.21
N LEU A 61 -12.09 9.65 0.30
CA LEU A 61 -12.36 9.43 -1.13
C LEU A 61 -13.14 8.15 -1.38
N VAL A 62 -12.75 7.06 -0.70
CA VAL A 62 -13.45 5.78 -0.84
C VAL A 62 -14.82 5.85 -0.18
N GLY A 63 -14.91 6.34 1.05
CA GLY A 63 -16.20 6.49 1.76
C GLY A 63 -17.23 7.35 1.02
N LEU A 64 -16.80 8.38 0.27
CA LEU A 64 -17.68 9.18 -0.58
C LEU A 64 -18.08 8.48 -1.89
N ALA A 65 -17.25 7.56 -2.39
CA ALA A 65 -17.48 6.86 -3.64
C ALA A 65 -18.23 5.53 -3.48
N THR A 66 -18.26 4.98 -2.26
CA THR A 66 -18.96 3.74 -1.96
C THR A 66 -20.46 3.99 -1.78
N GLU A 67 -21.30 3.22 -2.48
CA GLU A 67 -22.75 3.42 -2.46
C GLU A 67 -23.46 2.67 -1.34
N ASN A 68 -22.91 1.52 -0.90
CA ASN A 68 -23.55 0.64 0.07
C ASN A 68 -22.54 0.07 1.06
N LEU A 69 -23.00 -0.20 2.29
CA LEU A 69 -22.17 -0.74 3.37
C LEU A 69 -21.54 -2.10 3.00
N SER A 70 -22.25 -2.96 2.28
CA SER A 70 -21.74 -4.26 1.85
C SER A 70 -20.56 -4.12 0.89
N GLU A 71 -20.62 -3.20 -0.06
CA GLU A 71 -19.51 -2.90 -0.98
C GLU A 71 -18.31 -2.36 -0.20
N MET A 72 -18.54 -1.48 0.77
CA MET A 72 -17.49 -0.93 1.63
C MET A 72 -16.71 -2.00 2.38
N ILE A 73 -17.42 -3.01 2.92
CA ILE A 73 -16.77 -4.13 3.62
C ILE A 73 -15.87 -4.91 2.67
N PHE A 74 -16.32 -5.19 1.44
CA PHE A 74 -15.49 -5.85 0.43
C PHE A 74 -14.30 -4.99 0.00
N GLU A 75 -14.50 -3.69 -0.18
CA GLU A 75 -13.45 -2.73 -0.53
C GLU A 75 -12.35 -2.68 0.53
N ILE A 76 -12.73 -2.63 1.81
CA ILE A 76 -11.80 -2.66 2.94
C ILE A 76 -11.08 -4.00 3.01
N PHE A 77 -11.79 -5.12 2.89
CA PHE A 77 -11.18 -6.44 2.98
C PHE A 77 -10.16 -6.68 1.87
N ILE A 78 -10.52 -6.35 0.62
CA ILE A 78 -9.60 -6.44 -0.52
C ILE A 78 -8.46 -5.42 -0.37
N GLY A 79 -8.77 -4.21 0.09
CA GLY A 79 -7.80 -3.15 0.34
C GLY A 79 -6.73 -3.57 1.35
N LEU A 80 -7.11 -4.24 2.45
CA LEU A 80 -6.17 -4.76 3.44
C LEU A 80 -5.26 -5.86 2.89
N LEU A 81 -5.77 -6.73 2.01
CA LEU A 81 -4.92 -7.72 1.34
C LEU A 81 -3.94 -7.04 0.39
N LEU A 82 -4.43 -6.07 -0.38
CA LEU A 82 -3.61 -5.27 -1.28
C LEU A 82 -2.56 -4.44 -0.53
N SER A 83 -2.87 -3.94 0.66
CA SER A 83 -1.94 -3.14 1.46
C SER A 83 -0.72 -3.95 1.90
N GLY A 84 -0.91 -5.22 2.28
CA GLY A 84 0.18 -6.15 2.54
C GLY A 84 1.06 -6.34 1.30
N ALA A 85 0.45 -6.63 0.15
CA ALA A 85 1.17 -6.80 -1.11
C ALA A 85 1.95 -5.53 -1.53
N VAL A 86 1.35 -4.35 -1.39
CA VAL A 86 1.99 -3.07 -1.67
C VAL A 86 3.15 -2.82 -0.72
N ALA A 87 2.98 -3.03 0.58
CA ALA A 87 4.05 -2.86 1.56
C ALA A 87 5.23 -3.80 1.28
N THR A 88 4.96 -5.06 0.95
CA THR A 88 5.99 -6.03 0.53
C THR A 88 6.67 -5.60 -0.78
N ALA A 89 5.91 -5.11 -1.76
CA ALA A 89 6.47 -4.62 -3.01
C ALA A 89 7.40 -3.42 -2.80
N ILE A 90 7.03 -2.48 -1.91
CA ILE A 90 7.88 -1.37 -1.53
C ILE A 90 9.15 -1.89 -0.83
N ALA A 91 9.01 -2.81 0.12
CA ALA A 91 10.14 -3.39 0.85
C ALA A 91 11.13 -4.15 -0.07
N LEU A 92 10.63 -4.85 -1.09
CA LEU A 92 11.45 -5.58 -2.06
C LEU A 92 11.93 -4.71 -3.23
N SER A 93 11.41 -3.47 -3.38
CA SER A 93 11.77 -2.59 -4.49
C SER A 93 13.28 -2.32 -4.64
N PRO A 94 14.09 -2.20 -3.57
CA PRO A 94 15.54 -2.02 -3.72
C PRO A 94 16.22 -3.23 -4.37
N MET A 95 15.76 -4.45 -4.04
CA MET A 95 16.26 -5.69 -4.64
C MET A 95 15.92 -5.76 -6.14
N LEU A 96 14.78 -5.21 -6.55
CA LEU A 96 14.32 -5.22 -7.94
C LEU A 96 15.03 -4.18 -8.81
N ILE A 97 15.45 -3.05 -8.23
CA ILE A 97 16.13 -1.96 -8.95
C ILE A 97 17.67 -2.16 -8.93
N GLY A 98 18.16 -3.20 -8.25
CA GLY A 98 19.61 -3.49 -8.13
C GLY A 98 20.35 -2.52 -7.20
N VAL A 99 19.61 -1.79 -6.36
CA VAL A 99 20.17 -0.82 -5.42
C VAL A 99 20.29 -1.49 -4.05
N VAL A 100 21.50 -1.90 -3.71
CA VAL A 100 21.83 -2.31 -2.34
C VAL A 100 22.15 -1.04 -1.56
N PHE A 101 21.21 -0.58 -0.74
CA PHE A 101 21.51 0.44 0.27
C PHE A 101 22.37 -0.20 1.36
N VAL A 102 23.69 -0.11 1.19
CA VAL A 102 24.64 -0.45 2.26
C VAL A 102 24.61 0.71 3.24
N SER A 103 24.21 0.47 4.49
CA SER A 103 24.43 1.44 5.56
C SER A 103 25.93 1.77 5.63
N PRO A 104 26.34 3.03 5.84
CA PRO A 104 27.75 3.37 5.98
C PRO A 104 28.48 2.51 7.03
N ASP A 105 27.75 2.05 8.04
CA ASP A 105 28.24 1.23 9.15
C ASP A 105 28.43 -0.27 8.78
N SER A 106 27.86 -0.72 7.66
CA SER A 106 28.03 -2.09 7.15
C SER A 106 29.10 -2.21 6.07
N VAL A 107 29.79 -1.12 5.74
CA VAL A 107 31.08 -1.15 5.07
C VAL A 107 32.14 -1.22 6.19
N PRO A 108 32.81 -2.37 6.42
CA PRO A 108 34.02 -2.35 7.21
C PRO A 108 34.94 -1.38 6.49
N ALA A 109 35.31 -0.31 7.19
CA ALA A 109 36.11 0.81 6.71
C ALA A 109 37.12 0.37 5.64
N PHE A 110 37.40 1.25 4.68
CA PHE A 110 38.67 1.23 3.97
C PHE A 110 39.78 1.09 5.02
N LEU A 111 40.23 -0.14 5.23
CA LEU A 111 41.49 -0.47 5.84
C LEU A 111 42.49 0.01 4.81
N PHE A 112 42.84 1.30 4.83
CA PHE A 112 44.09 1.97 4.44
C PHE A 112 43.87 3.49 4.48
#